data_AF-A0A178BAL5-F1
#
_entry.id   AF-A0A178BAL5-F1
#
_cell.length_a   1.000
_cell.length_b   1.000
_cell.length_c   1.000
_cell.angle_alpha   90.00
_cell.angle_beta   90.00
_cell.angle_gamma   90.00
#
_symmetry.space_group_name_H-M   'P 1'
#
loop_
_entity.id
_entity.type
_entity.pdbx_description
1 polymer ?
#
loop_
_entity_poly.entity_id
_entity_poly.type
_entity_poly.pdbx_seq_one_letter_code
_entity_poly.pdbx_strand_id
1 'polypeptide(L)'
;MVMWAATNHSWRQDVLEPPSLDQSVMTWATADQPYEDIQSDELIRNRTTLHTCHVTGCKARPFKRRGDLKRHSRKHEPQQIYICSAIDCDRRGTNGFTRRDKLFDHMLAGHDETTIFVCSACKLHVPRDLMPAHTPSNSGNLAYYRTCPLPRCSFKVHAGGYNGSTYVEALNGLQAHLSQKHDVKARLCFADLLKQRGYDAETCSIICPICVPGYGFPNHQAFYEHFMGSHFLGPVCGEHADAMCSCFCPGRLPSWRFAKSTLVPEEVRRHCRAILRVLPDFKQHPVWADIKCSQS
;
A
#
# COMPACT_ATOMS: atom_id res chain seq x y z
N MET A 1 -38.48 42.34 -6.99
CA MET A 1 -39.58 41.37 -6.87
C MET A 1 -39.76 40.75 -8.24
N VAL A 2 -39.03 39.67 -8.53
CA VAL A 2 -39.00 39.03 -9.86
C VAL A 2 -39.33 37.56 -9.62
N MET A 3 -40.51 37.16 -10.10
CA MET A 3 -41.10 35.84 -9.92
C MET A 3 -40.35 34.80 -10.76
N TRP A 4 -40.04 33.66 -10.14
CA TRP A 4 -39.56 32.45 -10.80
C TRP A 4 -40.75 31.68 -11.39
N ALA A 5 -40.68 31.31 -12.67
CA ALA A 5 -41.58 30.36 -13.29
C ALA A 5 -40.96 28.95 -13.20
N ALA A 6 -41.61 28.06 -12.46
CA ALA A 6 -41.24 26.66 -12.34
C ALA A 6 -41.97 25.82 -13.40
N THR A 7 -41.24 25.12 -14.25
CA THR A 7 -41.78 24.10 -15.15
C THR A 7 -41.68 22.73 -14.51
N ASN A 8 -42.87 22.14 -14.25
CA ASN A 8 -43.08 20.79 -13.75
C ASN A 8 -42.77 19.76 -14.85
N HIS A 9 -41.75 18.92 -14.66
CA HIS A 9 -41.58 17.68 -15.44
C HIS A 9 -41.92 16.47 -14.56
N SER A 10 -43.07 15.87 -14.86
CA SER A 10 -43.56 14.60 -14.33
C SER A 10 -42.76 13.46 -14.94
N TRP A 11 -42.01 12.74 -14.11
CA TRP A 11 -41.40 11.45 -14.48
C TRP A 11 -42.32 10.33 -14.00
N ARG A 12 -42.95 9.64 -14.96
CA ARG A 12 -43.66 8.37 -14.73
C ARG A 12 -42.63 7.28 -14.42
N GLN A 13 -42.91 6.51 -13.38
CA GLN A 13 -42.21 5.28 -13.05
C GLN A 13 -42.82 4.13 -13.86
N ASP A 14 -42.10 3.62 -14.86
CA ASP A 14 -42.39 2.33 -15.45
C ASP A 14 -41.69 1.26 -14.62
N VAL A 15 -42.51 0.49 -13.89
CA VAL A 15 -42.10 -0.69 -13.11
C VAL A 15 -41.94 -1.85 -14.09
N LEU A 16 -40.69 -2.25 -14.34
CA LEU A 16 -40.37 -3.50 -15.04
C LEU A 16 -40.35 -4.64 -14.02
N GLU A 17 -41.27 -5.59 -14.17
CA GLU A 17 -41.33 -6.84 -13.40
C GLU A 17 -40.14 -7.76 -13.77
N PRO A 18 -39.52 -8.44 -12.79
CA PRO A 18 -38.49 -9.44 -13.07
C PRO A 18 -39.10 -10.78 -13.51
N PRO A 19 -38.46 -11.51 -14.43
CA PRO A 19 -38.93 -12.83 -14.87
C PRO A 19 -38.76 -13.88 -13.76
N SER A 20 -39.79 -14.72 -13.62
CA SER A 20 -39.87 -15.86 -12.70
C SER A 20 -38.81 -16.92 -13.03
N LEU A 21 -37.93 -17.21 -12.08
CA LEU A 21 -37.03 -18.37 -12.15
C LEU A 21 -37.77 -19.64 -11.74
N ASP A 22 -37.93 -20.53 -12.72
CA ASP A 22 -38.37 -21.92 -12.57
C ASP A 22 -37.34 -22.72 -11.75
N GLN A 23 -37.77 -23.26 -10.61
CA GLN A 23 -36.98 -24.10 -9.73
C GLN A 23 -37.07 -25.56 -10.19
N SER A 24 -36.20 -25.93 -11.14
CA SER A 24 -35.94 -27.33 -11.43
C SER A 24 -34.99 -27.92 -10.39
N VAL A 25 -35.55 -28.84 -9.61
CA VAL A 25 -34.89 -29.60 -8.54
C VAL A 25 -33.94 -30.61 -9.18
N MET A 26 -32.63 -30.35 -9.15
CA MET A 26 -31.62 -31.37 -9.46
C MET A 26 -31.38 -32.25 -8.23
N THR A 27 -32.00 -33.42 -8.25
CA THR A 27 -31.69 -34.56 -7.41
C THR A 27 -30.33 -35.14 -7.82
N TRP A 28 -29.30 -34.93 -7.00
CA TRP A 28 -28.04 -35.65 -7.15
C TRP A 28 -28.17 -37.01 -6.46
N ALA A 29 -28.21 -38.06 -7.26
CA ALA A 29 -28.18 -39.43 -6.80
C ALA A 29 -26.80 -39.76 -6.23
N THR A 30 -26.79 -40.25 -4.99
CA THR A 30 -25.66 -40.92 -4.33
C THR A 30 -25.32 -42.22 -5.06
N ALA A 31 -24.13 -42.27 -5.65
CA ALA A 31 -23.51 -43.52 -6.08
C ALA A 31 -22.37 -43.84 -5.10
N ASP A 32 -22.58 -44.89 -4.31
CA ASP A 32 -21.55 -45.59 -3.55
C ASP A 32 -20.45 -46.08 -4.50
N GLN A 33 -19.24 -45.52 -4.37
CA GLN A 33 -18.02 -46.17 -4.83
C GLN A 33 -17.21 -46.63 -3.61
N PRO A 34 -16.84 -47.91 -3.52
CA PRO A 34 -15.94 -48.41 -2.48
C PRO A 34 -14.56 -47.78 -2.67
N TYR A 35 -14.14 -46.97 -1.71
CA TYR A 35 -12.77 -46.47 -1.59
C TYR A 35 -11.90 -47.62 -1.09
N GLU A 36 -11.21 -48.28 -2.02
CA GLU A 36 -10.19 -49.27 -1.73
C GLU A 36 -9.08 -48.65 -0.86
N ASP A 37 -8.82 -49.33 0.25
CA ASP A 37 -7.87 -49.03 1.30
C ASP A 37 -6.42 -49.08 0.79
N ILE A 38 -5.92 -47.94 0.28
CA ILE A 38 -4.50 -47.79 -0.02
C ILE A 38 -3.76 -47.42 1.26
N GLN A 39 -3.43 -48.47 2.02
CA GLN A 39 -2.34 -48.49 2.99
C GLN A 39 -1.06 -47.95 2.34
N SER A 40 -0.74 -46.68 2.59
CA SER A 40 0.54 -46.09 2.20
C SER A 40 1.10 -45.13 3.25
N ASP A 41 0.76 -45.37 4.52
CA ASP A 41 1.32 -44.68 5.69
C ASP A 41 2.81 -44.99 5.95
N GLU A 42 3.46 -45.86 5.16
CA GLU A 42 4.88 -46.25 5.39
C GLU A 42 5.89 -45.85 4.30
N LEU A 43 5.49 -45.27 3.16
CA LEU A 43 6.43 -44.95 2.07
C LEU A 43 6.64 -43.46 1.78
N ILE A 44 5.88 -42.55 2.38
CA ILE A 44 6.22 -41.12 2.42
C ILE A 44 6.88 -40.81 3.77
N ARG A 45 7.95 -41.53 4.06
CA ARG A 45 8.96 -41.14 5.05
C ARG A 45 9.69 -39.93 4.48
N ASN A 46 8.97 -38.81 4.44
CA ASN A 46 9.38 -37.49 4.01
C ASN A 46 10.56 -37.10 4.91
N ARG A 47 11.78 -37.49 4.50
CA ARG A 47 13.04 -36.98 5.05
C ARG A 47 13.07 -35.49 4.72
N THR A 48 12.28 -34.72 5.46
CA THR A 48 12.50 -33.30 5.66
C THR A 48 13.87 -33.24 6.28
N THR A 49 14.88 -33.01 5.45
CA THR A 49 16.27 -32.90 5.84
C THR A 49 16.34 -31.78 6.86
N LEU A 50 16.43 -32.15 8.14
CA LEU A 50 16.51 -31.19 9.20
C LEU A 50 17.80 -30.38 9.01
N HIS A 51 17.71 -29.07 9.14
CA HIS A 51 18.83 -28.17 8.93
C HIS A 51 19.56 -27.95 10.25
N THR A 52 20.84 -28.27 10.34
CA THR A 52 21.64 -28.13 11.57
C THR A 52 22.58 -26.92 11.49
N CYS A 53 22.94 -26.38 12.65
CA CYS A 53 23.96 -25.34 12.73
C CYS A 53 25.34 -25.99 12.92
N HIS A 54 26.31 -25.62 12.08
CA HIS A 54 27.67 -26.17 12.11
C HIS A 54 28.67 -25.31 12.90
N VAL A 55 28.20 -24.27 13.60
CA VAL A 55 29.08 -23.42 14.40
C VAL A 55 29.54 -24.19 15.64
N THR A 56 30.86 -24.25 15.84
CA THR A 56 31.51 -24.95 16.94
C THR A 56 30.92 -24.53 18.30
N GLY A 57 30.47 -25.50 19.10
CA GLY A 57 29.86 -25.25 20.42
C GLY A 57 28.37 -24.86 20.38
N CYS A 58 27.74 -24.74 19.21
CA CYS A 58 26.32 -24.45 19.11
C CYS A 58 25.46 -25.68 19.47
N LYS A 59 24.63 -25.55 20.52
CA LYS A 59 23.72 -26.62 21.00
C LYS A 59 22.30 -26.53 20.45
N ALA A 60 22.08 -25.81 19.35
CA ALA A 60 20.74 -25.64 18.80
C ALA A 60 20.22 -26.96 18.21
N ARG A 61 18.94 -27.26 18.48
CA ARG A 61 18.26 -28.41 17.87
C ARG A 61 18.16 -28.22 16.35
N PRO A 62 18.14 -29.31 15.56
CA PRO A 62 17.93 -29.24 14.12
C PRO A 62 16.62 -28.52 13.78
N PHE A 63 16.65 -27.68 12.74
CA PHE A 63 15.53 -26.85 12.31
C PHE A 63 14.73 -27.54 11.20
N LYS A 64 13.40 -27.47 11.28
CA LYS A 64 12.50 -27.99 10.24
C LYS A 64 12.53 -27.17 8.95
N ARG A 65 12.87 -25.88 9.03
CA ARG A 65 12.88 -24.95 7.89
C ARG A 65 14.24 -24.29 7.74
N ARG A 66 14.73 -24.18 6.51
CA ARG A 66 15.97 -23.45 6.19
C ARG A 66 15.94 -21.99 6.66
N GLY A 67 14.77 -21.36 6.64
CA GLY A 67 14.57 -19.99 7.14
C GLY A 67 14.84 -19.85 8.64
N ASP A 68 14.51 -20.87 9.43
CA ASP A 68 14.76 -20.87 10.87
C ASP A 68 16.25 -21.08 11.17
N LEU A 69 16.93 -21.98 10.43
CA LEU A 69 18.39 -22.12 10.52
C LEU A 69 19.08 -20.80 10.14
N LYS A 70 18.68 -20.14 9.05
CA LYS A 70 19.25 -18.85 8.63
C LYS A 70 19.01 -17.75 9.67
N ARG A 71 17.86 -17.76 10.35
CA ARG A 71 17.60 -16.84 11.47
C ARG A 71 18.47 -17.17 12.68
N HIS A 72 18.68 -18.45 12.96
CA HIS A 72 19.53 -18.90 14.04
C HIS A 72 21.01 -18.60 13.81
N SER A 73 21.53 -18.81 12.59
CA SER A 73 22.95 -18.62 12.27
C SER A 73 23.42 -17.20 12.52
N ARG A 74 22.53 -16.20 12.35
CA ARG A 74 22.78 -14.79 12.69
C ARG A 74 23.10 -14.54 14.16
N LYS A 75 22.82 -15.48 15.07
CA LYS A 75 23.25 -15.39 16.48
C LYS A 75 24.76 -15.57 16.64
N HIS A 76 25.42 -16.18 15.66
CA HIS A 76 26.86 -16.45 15.65
C HIS A 76 27.64 -15.38 14.89
N GLU A 77 26.96 -14.57 14.08
CA GLU A 77 27.55 -13.40 13.42
C GLU A 77 27.63 -12.24 14.43
N PRO A 78 28.60 -11.30 14.28
CA PRO A 78 28.58 -10.04 15.01
C PRO A 78 27.20 -9.39 14.84
N GLN A 79 26.54 -9.07 15.95
CA GLN A 79 25.16 -8.58 15.89
C GLN A 79 25.11 -7.26 15.14
N GLN A 80 24.57 -7.28 13.92
CA GLN A 80 24.22 -6.06 13.22
C GLN A 80 23.12 -5.36 14.02
N ILE A 81 23.45 -4.17 14.55
CA ILE A 81 22.49 -3.32 15.23
C ILE A 81 21.88 -2.34 14.22
N TYR A 82 20.57 -2.41 14.08
CA TYR A 82 19.75 -1.49 13.29
C TYR A 82 19.33 -0.32 14.18
N ILE A 83 19.82 0.88 13.88
CA ILE A 83 19.51 2.10 14.63
C ILE A 83 18.30 2.82 14.02
N CYS A 84 17.50 3.47 14.86
CA CYS A 84 16.48 4.40 14.38
C CYS A 84 17.14 5.73 13.97
N SER A 85 16.87 6.19 12.75
CA SER A 85 17.42 7.46 12.25
C SER A 85 16.54 8.68 12.53
N ALA A 86 15.43 8.51 13.25
CA ALA A 86 14.58 9.63 13.71
C ALA A 86 15.36 10.55 14.64
N ILE A 87 15.27 11.85 14.43
CA ILE A 87 15.83 12.87 15.33
C ILE A 87 15.22 12.68 16.73
N ASP A 88 16.04 12.81 17.77
CA ASP A 88 15.68 12.64 19.19
C ASP A 88 15.19 11.24 19.60
N CYS A 89 15.41 10.21 18.77
CA CYS A 89 15.15 8.82 19.16
C CYS A 89 16.32 8.20 19.94
N ASP A 90 16.01 7.58 21.08
CA ASP A 90 16.94 6.89 21.98
C ASP A 90 17.38 5.49 21.48
N ARG A 91 16.71 4.95 20.45
CA ARG A 91 17.01 3.66 19.82
C ARG A 91 18.22 3.71 18.89
N ARG A 92 19.36 4.17 19.43
CA ARG A 92 20.65 4.34 18.74
C ARG A 92 21.77 3.63 19.51
N GLY A 93 22.90 3.40 18.85
CA GLY A 93 24.06 2.74 19.45
C GLY A 93 23.71 1.35 19.98
N THR A 94 24.02 1.07 21.24
CA THR A 94 23.72 -0.21 21.92
C THR A 94 22.22 -0.44 22.17
N ASN A 95 21.40 0.61 22.14
CA ASN A 95 19.94 0.54 22.34
C ASN A 95 19.17 0.28 21.03
N GLY A 96 19.88 0.07 19.92
CA GLY A 96 19.26 -0.28 18.64
C GLY A 96 18.66 -1.69 18.60
N PHE A 97 18.17 -2.06 17.43
CA PHE A 97 17.48 -3.34 17.23
C PHE A 97 18.42 -4.39 16.64
N THR A 98 18.33 -5.63 17.10
CA THR A 98 19.08 -6.75 16.49
C THR A 98 18.44 -7.24 15.20
N ARG A 99 17.22 -6.76 14.87
CA ARG A 99 16.45 -7.18 13.70
C ARG A 99 15.79 -5.99 13.02
N ARG A 100 15.84 -6.00 11.69
CA ARG A 100 15.27 -4.95 10.84
C ARG A 100 13.75 -4.83 10.95
N ASP A 101 13.02 -5.93 11.09
CA ASP A 101 11.56 -5.90 11.27
C ASP A 101 11.16 -5.22 12.59
N LYS A 102 11.98 -5.38 13.64
CA LYS A 102 11.76 -4.70 14.93
C LYS A 102 12.06 -3.21 14.88
N LEU A 103 13.04 -2.79 14.10
CA LEU A 103 13.22 -1.38 13.78
C LEU A 103 11.97 -0.81 13.07
N PHE A 104 11.42 -1.52 12.08
CA PHE A 104 10.23 -1.05 11.37
C PHE A 104 8.98 -1.02 12.25
N ASP A 105 8.74 -2.04 13.08
CA ASP A 105 7.67 -2.04 14.08
C ASP A 105 7.77 -0.80 14.98
N HIS A 106 8.98 -0.50 15.46
CA HIS A 106 9.25 0.70 16.25
C HIS A 106 8.98 1.99 15.48
N MET A 107 9.44 2.11 14.23
CA MET A 107 9.19 3.28 13.38
C MET A 107 7.70 3.47 13.03
N LEU A 108 6.89 2.41 13.10
CA LEU A 108 5.43 2.46 12.91
C LEU A 108 4.69 2.83 14.18
N ALA A 109 5.15 2.37 15.33
CA ALA A 109 4.47 2.56 16.61
C ALA A 109 4.91 3.82 17.37
N GLY A 110 6.18 4.21 17.24
CA GLY A 110 6.79 5.28 18.04
C GLY A 110 7.04 6.60 17.30
N HIS A 111 6.82 6.64 15.99
CA HIS A 111 7.06 7.83 15.17
C HIS A 111 5.85 8.13 14.29
N ASP A 112 5.38 9.37 14.34
CA ASP A 112 4.34 9.86 13.44
C ASP A 112 4.90 10.14 12.03
N GLU A 113 4.03 10.51 11.11
CA GLU A 113 4.39 10.81 9.73
C GLU A 113 5.26 12.07 9.57
N THR A 114 5.19 12.98 10.55
CA THR A 114 5.90 14.26 10.56
C THR A 114 7.27 14.18 11.21
N THR A 115 7.53 13.10 11.96
CA THR A 115 8.81 12.83 12.61
C THR A 115 9.92 12.89 11.56
N ILE A 116 10.97 13.64 11.86
CA ILE A 116 12.08 13.88 10.94
C ILE A 116 13.13 12.79 11.10
N PHE A 117 13.57 12.20 9.99
CA PHE A 117 14.61 11.19 9.95
C PHE A 117 15.82 11.70 9.18
N VAL A 118 17.02 11.29 9.60
CA VAL A 118 18.26 11.58 8.89
C VAL A 118 18.56 10.43 7.93
N CYS A 119 18.68 10.73 6.63
CA CYS A 119 19.08 9.72 5.66
C CYS A 119 20.52 9.26 5.91
N SER A 120 20.75 7.95 6.01
CA SER A 120 22.09 7.41 6.28
C SER A 120 23.07 7.66 5.13
N ALA A 121 22.58 7.73 3.88
CA ALA A 121 23.39 7.92 2.68
C ALA A 121 23.71 9.40 2.45
N CYS A 122 22.71 10.24 2.15
CA CYS A 122 22.93 11.64 1.80
C CYS A 122 22.79 12.65 2.96
N LYS A 123 22.52 12.19 4.19
CA LYS A 123 22.34 13.02 5.40
C LYS A 123 21.17 14.01 5.39
N LEU A 124 20.33 14.00 4.35
CA LEU A 124 19.15 14.85 4.28
C LEU A 124 18.15 14.53 5.40
N HIS A 125 17.52 15.57 5.93
CA HIS A 125 16.42 15.47 6.87
C HIS A 125 15.12 15.29 6.11
N VAL A 126 14.50 14.12 6.26
CA VAL A 126 13.31 13.73 5.50
C VAL A 126 12.24 13.26 6.48
N PRO A 127 11.01 13.80 6.39
CA PRO A 127 9.88 13.28 7.14
C PRO A 127 9.66 11.78 6.93
N ARG A 128 9.15 11.11 7.96
CA ARG A 128 8.90 9.67 7.98
C ARG A 128 8.05 9.18 6.80
N ASP A 129 7.03 9.95 6.42
CA ASP A 129 6.14 9.62 5.28
C ASP A 129 6.83 9.72 3.92
N LEU A 130 7.89 10.52 3.81
CA LEU A 130 8.68 10.69 2.57
C LEU A 130 9.90 9.75 2.49
N MET A 131 10.33 9.19 3.63
CA MET A 131 11.49 8.29 3.67
C MET A 131 11.41 7.12 2.67
N PRO A 132 10.24 6.49 2.42
CA PRO A 132 10.14 5.42 1.44
C PRO A 132 10.27 5.84 -0.03
N ALA A 133 9.97 7.10 -0.35
CA ALA A 133 10.28 7.66 -1.67
C ALA A 133 11.77 8.06 -1.75
N HIS A 134 12.33 8.55 -0.65
CA HIS A 134 13.72 9.00 -0.58
C HIS A 134 14.74 7.86 -0.66
N THR A 135 14.54 6.76 0.08
CA THR A 135 15.44 5.58 0.10
C THR A 135 14.67 4.26 -0.08
N PRO A 136 14.14 3.97 -1.29
CA PRO A 136 13.26 2.83 -1.51
C PRO A 136 13.85 1.47 -1.11
N SER A 137 15.17 1.30 -1.29
CA SER A 137 15.93 0.10 -0.93
C SER A 137 16.09 -0.08 0.58
N ASN A 138 16.07 1.02 1.33
CA ASN A 138 16.37 1.01 2.77
C ASN A 138 15.13 1.14 3.67
N SER A 139 14.04 1.70 3.13
CA SER A 139 12.78 1.92 3.85
C SER A 139 11.94 0.66 4.09
N GLY A 140 12.28 -0.47 3.46
CA GLY A 140 11.46 -1.69 3.52
C GLY A 140 10.00 -1.43 3.13
N ASN A 141 9.07 -2.15 3.77
CA ASN A 141 7.63 -2.02 3.52
C ASN A 141 6.98 -0.80 4.19
N LEU A 142 7.74 0.16 4.77
CA LEU A 142 7.15 1.35 5.40
C LEU A 142 6.22 2.13 4.46
N ALA A 143 6.53 2.15 3.15
CA ALA A 143 5.68 2.75 2.12
C ALA A 143 4.25 2.19 2.12
N TYR A 144 4.11 0.91 2.44
CA TYR A 144 2.94 0.10 2.18
C TYR A 144 2.00 -0.02 3.38
N TYR A 145 2.43 0.41 4.57
CA TYR A 145 1.56 0.47 5.73
C TYR A 145 0.77 1.77 5.73
N ARG A 146 -0.56 1.65 5.70
CA ARG A 146 -1.47 2.77 5.97
C ARG A 146 -2.37 2.41 7.13
N THR A 147 -2.49 3.31 8.09
CA THR A 147 -3.39 3.17 9.24
C THR A 147 -4.59 4.05 9.05
N CYS A 148 -5.72 3.64 9.65
CA CYS A 148 -6.84 4.54 9.82
C CYS A 148 -6.36 5.83 10.51
N PRO A 149 -6.68 7.01 9.97
CA PRO A 149 -6.29 8.28 10.56
C PRO A 149 -7.07 8.62 11.83
N LEU A 150 -8.21 7.97 12.08
CA LEU A 150 -9.02 8.25 13.26
C LEU A 150 -8.32 7.71 14.52
N PRO A 151 -8.17 8.51 15.59
CA PRO A 151 -7.49 8.08 16.81
C PRO A 151 -8.12 6.82 17.40
N ARG A 152 -7.27 5.98 18.02
CA ARG A 152 -7.63 4.70 18.66
C ARG A 152 -8.15 3.62 17.69
N CYS A 153 -8.24 3.90 16.40
CA CYS A 153 -8.53 2.88 15.41
C CYS A 153 -7.25 2.09 15.07
N SER A 154 -7.28 0.77 15.28
CA SER A 154 -6.15 -0.13 15.00
C SER A 154 -6.12 -0.64 13.55
N PHE A 155 -7.11 -0.27 12.73
CA PHE A 155 -7.21 -0.74 11.35
C PHE A 155 -6.03 -0.26 10.52
N LYS A 156 -5.47 -1.18 9.75
CA LYS A 156 -4.32 -0.93 8.89
C LYS A 156 -4.38 -1.82 7.66
N VAL A 157 -3.93 -1.26 6.53
CA VAL A 157 -3.79 -1.97 5.27
C VAL A 157 -2.33 -2.05 4.89
N HIS A 158 -1.96 -3.17 4.26
CA HIS A 158 -0.64 -3.39 3.68
C HIS A 158 -0.75 -3.37 2.16
N ALA A 159 -0.63 -2.19 1.58
CA ALA A 159 -0.76 -1.98 0.15
C ALA A 159 0.53 -2.40 -0.56
N GLY A 160 0.70 -3.68 -0.89
CA GLY A 160 1.94 -4.22 -1.48
C GLY A 160 2.31 -5.63 -1.01
N GLY A 161 1.31 -6.41 -0.58
CA GLY A 161 1.51 -7.74 -0.02
C GLY A 161 1.70 -8.83 -1.08
N TYR A 162 2.30 -9.94 -0.65
CA TYR A 162 2.50 -11.20 -1.40
C TYR A 162 1.20 -11.86 -1.88
N ASN A 163 0.04 -11.32 -1.51
CA ASN A 163 -1.27 -11.93 -1.69
C ASN A 163 -1.92 -11.56 -3.05
N GLY A 164 -1.19 -10.85 -3.92
CA GLY A 164 -1.68 -10.43 -5.23
C GLY A 164 -2.66 -9.24 -5.21
N SER A 165 -3.08 -8.76 -4.04
CA SER A 165 -3.96 -7.58 -3.97
C SER A 165 -3.23 -6.35 -4.49
N THR A 166 -3.86 -5.63 -5.41
CA THR A 166 -3.29 -4.40 -5.95
C THR A 166 -3.17 -3.32 -4.88
N TYR A 167 -2.26 -2.37 -5.10
CA TYR A 167 -2.08 -1.24 -4.22
C TYR A 167 -3.39 -0.44 -4.04
N VAL A 168 -4.12 -0.26 -5.15
CA VAL A 168 -5.41 0.43 -5.22
C VAL A 168 -6.48 -0.29 -4.39
N GLU A 169 -6.55 -1.62 -4.45
CA GLU A 169 -7.50 -2.41 -3.64
C GLU A 169 -7.29 -2.23 -2.14
N ALA A 170 -6.03 -2.27 -1.69
CA ALA A 170 -5.72 -2.09 -0.27
C ALA A 170 -6.16 -0.70 0.23
N LEU A 171 -5.96 0.35 -0.58
CA LEU A 171 -6.41 1.70 -0.25
C LEU A 171 -7.93 1.86 -0.32
N ASN A 172 -8.59 1.24 -1.29
CA ASN A 172 -10.05 1.18 -1.34
C ASN A 172 -10.61 0.46 -0.09
N GLY A 173 -9.92 -0.57 0.41
CA GLY A 173 -10.25 -1.20 1.69
C GLY A 173 -10.15 -0.26 2.89
N LEU A 174 -9.17 0.66 2.90
CA LEU A 174 -9.07 1.71 3.92
C LEU A 174 -10.20 2.73 3.82
N GLN A 175 -10.55 3.15 2.62
CA GLN A 175 -11.66 4.07 2.39
C GLN A 175 -13.01 3.44 2.79
N ALA A 176 -13.25 2.19 2.42
CA ALA A 176 -14.44 1.43 2.83
C ALA A 176 -14.49 1.25 4.35
N HIS A 177 -13.35 1.01 4.99
CA HIS A 177 -13.28 0.99 6.44
C HIS A 177 -13.70 2.34 7.06
N LEU A 178 -13.22 3.46 6.53
CA LEU A 178 -13.58 4.80 7.01
C LEU A 178 -15.09 5.05 6.93
N SER A 179 -15.73 4.66 5.83
CA SER A 179 -17.16 4.89 5.62
C SER A 179 -18.05 3.94 6.44
N GLN A 180 -17.62 2.68 6.61
CA GLN A 180 -18.43 1.63 7.26
C GLN A 180 -18.24 1.51 8.77
N LYS A 181 -17.07 1.86 9.31
CA LYS A 181 -16.72 1.62 10.72
C LYS A 181 -16.72 2.88 11.58
N HIS A 182 -16.83 4.05 10.97
CA HIS A 182 -16.90 5.33 11.66
C HIS A 182 -18.14 6.05 11.18
N ASP A 183 -18.90 6.65 12.09
CA ASP A 183 -20.05 7.47 11.69
C ASP A 183 -19.58 8.87 11.20
N VAL A 184 -20.48 9.59 10.53
CA VAL A 184 -20.20 10.93 9.98
C VAL A 184 -19.76 11.91 11.08
N LYS A 185 -20.39 11.84 12.26
CA LYS A 185 -20.10 12.74 13.38
C LYS A 185 -18.66 12.54 13.89
N ALA A 186 -18.25 11.29 14.07
CA ALA A 186 -16.90 10.92 14.48
C ALA A 186 -15.87 11.37 13.44
N ARG A 187 -16.16 11.21 12.14
CA ARG A 187 -15.27 11.71 11.08
C ARG A 187 -15.16 13.22 11.07
N LEU A 188 -16.27 13.95 11.23
CA LEU A 188 -16.29 15.40 11.29
C LEU A 188 -15.47 15.95 12.47
N CYS A 189 -15.44 15.27 13.62
CA CYS A 189 -14.57 15.63 14.74
C CYS A 189 -13.06 15.60 14.38
N PHE A 190 -12.69 14.90 13.31
CA PHE A 190 -11.31 14.79 12.82
C PHE A 190 -11.20 15.22 11.34
N ALA A 191 -12.04 16.16 10.90
CA ALA A 191 -12.12 16.57 9.50
C ALA A 191 -10.79 17.08 8.94
N ASP A 192 -10.05 17.89 9.71
CA ASP A 192 -8.74 18.39 9.28
C ASP A 192 -7.72 17.27 9.10
N LEU A 193 -7.73 16.28 9.99
CA LEU A 193 -6.84 15.12 9.90
C LEU A 193 -7.19 14.24 8.71
N LEU A 194 -8.47 13.99 8.44
CA LEU A 194 -8.93 13.28 7.25
C LEU A 194 -8.56 14.04 5.97
N LYS A 195 -8.77 15.35 5.93
CA LYS A 195 -8.39 16.21 4.81
C LYS A 195 -6.88 16.20 4.56
N GLN A 196 -6.06 16.26 5.61
CA GLN A 196 -4.60 16.13 5.52
C GLN A 196 -4.14 14.76 5.00
N ARG A 197 -5.00 13.75 5.11
CA ARG A 197 -4.83 12.40 4.56
C ARG A 197 -5.50 12.20 3.21
N GLY A 198 -6.12 13.26 2.68
CA GLY A 198 -6.77 13.30 1.37
C GLY A 198 -8.15 12.65 1.32
N TYR A 199 -8.86 12.63 2.45
CA TYR A 199 -10.25 12.15 2.53
C TYR A 199 -11.18 13.28 2.94
N ASP A 200 -12.36 13.31 2.32
CA ASP A 200 -13.48 14.12 2.76
C ASP A 200 -14.14 13.48 3.99
N ALA A 201 -14.43 14.29 5.01
CA ALA A 201 -14.91 13.78 6.30
C ALA A 201 -16.35 13.28 6.24
N GLU A 202 -17.18 13.87 5.37
CA GLU A 202 -18.59 13.51 5.25
C GLU A 202 -18.75 12.24 4.41
N THR A 203 -18.16 12.25 3.21
CA THR A 203 -18.36 11.24 2.16
C THR A 203 -17.29 10.15 2.14
N CYS A 204 -16.13 10.36 2.78
CA CYS A 204 -14.93 9.56 2.59
C CYS A 204 -14.40 9.54 1.14
N SER A 205 -14.89 10.42 0.26
CA SER A 205 -14.32 10.58 -1.07
C SER A 205 -12.89 11.09 -0.99
N ILE A 206 -12.08 10.73 -1.97
CA ILE A 206 -10.69 11.16 -2.05
C ILE A 206 -10.65 12.59 -2.57
N ILE A 207 -9.89 13.46 -1.92
CA ILE A 207 -9.75 14.87 -2.32
C ILE A 207 -8.49 15.02 -3.16
N CYS A 208 -8.60 15.60 -4.36
CA CYS A 208 -7.42 16.03 -5.10
C CYS A 208 -6.82 17.28 -4.43
N PRO A 209 -5.53 17.26 -4.05
CA PRO A 209 -4.91 18.40 -3.37
C PRO A 209 -4.60 19.58 -4.30
N ILE A 210 -4.69 19.41 -5.62
CA ILE A 210 -4.39 20.45 -6.63
C ILE A 210 -5.68 21.14 -7.11
N CYS A 211 -6.78 20.39 -7.28
CA CYS A 211 -8.04 20.95 -7.71
C CYS A 211 -8.62 21.96 -6.72
N VAL A 212 -9.55 22.78 -7.22
CA VAL A 212 -10.40 23.60 -6.36
C VAL A 212 -11.10 22.76 -5.30
N PRO A 213 -11.29 23.27 -4.08
CA PRO A 213 -11.96 22.54 -3.00
C PRO A 213 -13.34 22.02 -3.44
N GLY A 214 -13.67 20.79 -3.04
CA GLY A 214 -14.97 20.16 -3.29
C GLY A 214 -14.98 19.10 -4.40
N TYR A 215 -13.87 18.91 -5.12
CA TYR A 215 -13.75 17.83 -6.10
C TYR A 215 -13.30 16.53 -5.43
N GLY A 216 -14.26 15.64 -5.16
CA GLY A 216 -14.05 14.34 -4.52
C GLY A 216 -14.14 13.17 -5.51
N PHE A 217 -13.35 12.13 -5.29
CA PHE A 217 -13.36 10.90 -6.09
C PHE A 217 -13.92 9.72 -5.30
N PRO A 218 -14.69 8.83 -5.93
CA PRO A 218 -15.32 7.71 -5.25
C PRO A 218 -14.32 6.65 -4.79
N ASN A 219 -13.16 6.53 -5.44
CA ASN A 219 -12.13 5.55 -5.11
C ASN A 219 -10.74 5.96 -5.63
N HIS A 220 -9.69 5.23 -5.23
CA HIS A 220 -8.30 5.59 -5.56
C HIS A 220 -7.98 5.45 -7.04
N GLN A 221 -8.71 4.59 -7.77
CA GLN A 221 -8.59 4.45 -9.23
C GLN A 221 -9.10 5.70 -9.95
N ALA A 222 -10.28 6.20 -9.59
CA ALA A 222 -10.85 7.41 -10.16
C ALA A 222 -9.97 8.65 -9.88
N PHE A 223 -9.42 8.74 -8.66
CA PHE A 223 -8.44 9.79 -8.34
C PHE A 223 -7.15 9.66 -9.16
N TYR A 224 -6.63 8.43 -9.33
CA TYR A 224 -5.46 8.15 -10.16
C TYR A 224 -5.65 8.63 -11.59
N GLU A 225 -6.74 8.21 -12.24
CA GLU A 225 -7.07 8.55 -13.62
C GLU A 225 -7.20 10.07 -13.80
N HIS A 226 -7.88 10.74 -12.87
CA HIS A 226 -7.97 12.18 -12.86
C HIS A 226 -6.61 12.86 -12.73
N PHE A 227 -5.78 12.43 -11.77
CA PHE A 227 -4.46 13.02 -11.55
C PHE A 227 -3.59 12.89 -12.80
N MET A 228 -3.58 11.70 -13.41
CA MET A 228 -2.81 11.44 -14.62
C MET A 228 -3.32 12.23 -15.83
N GLY A 229 -4.64 12.39 -15.98
CA GLY A 229 -5.24 13.12 -17.11
C GLY A 229 -5.23 14.64 -16.98
N SER A 230 -5.23 15.18 -15.75
CA SER A 230 -5.44 16.62 -15.51
C SER A 230 -4.20 17.34 -14.99
N HIS A 231 -3.35 16.67 -14.21
CA HIS A 231 -2.22 17.30 -13.52
C HIS A 231 -0.86 16.80 -14.00
N PHE A 232 -0.82 15.65 -14.68
CA PHE A 232 0.42 15.12 -15.21
C PHE A 232 0.55 15.43 -16.71
N LEU A 233 1.39 16.42 -17.02
CA LEU A 233 1.70 16.83 -18.41
C LEU A 233 2.89 16.07 -19.03
N GLY A 234 3.46 15.07 -18.33
CA GLY A 234 4.59 14.33 -18.86
C GLY A 234 4.17 13.44 -20.02
N PRO A 235 5.10 13.09 -20.93
CA PRO A 235 4.90 11.97 -21.84
C PRO A 235 4.69 10.73 -21.00
N VAL A 236 3.42 10.40 -20.80
CA VAL A 236 2.95 9.04 -20.73
C VAL A 236 3.55 8.38 -21.96
N CYS A 237 4.36 7.32 -21.81
CA CYS A 237 4.96 6.65 -22.98
C CYS A 237 3.82 6.32 -23.94
N GLY A 238 3.66 7.17 -24.95
CA GLY A 238 2.63 7.03 -25.94
C GLY A 238 2.95 5.77 -26.73
N GLU A 239 1.93 5.17 -27.30
CA GLU A 239 2.14 4.36 -28.48
C GLU A 239 3.01 5.17 -29.43
N HIS A 240 4.29 4.80 -29.56
CA HIS A 240 5.11 5.32 -30.64
C HIS A 240 4.40 4.93 -31.94
N ALA A 241 4.42 5.81 -32.95
CA ALA A 241 3.84 5.55 -34.27
C ALA A 241 4.36 4.25 -34.93
N ASP A 242 5.45 3.70 -34.40
CA ASP A 242 6.13 2.51 -34.91
C ASP A 242 5.80 1.22 -34.12
N ALA A 243 4.86 1.28 -33.15
CA ALA A 243 4.41 0.15 -32.32
C ALA A 243 5.50 -0.68 -31.60
N MET A 244 6.76 -0.23 -31.62
CA MET A 244 7.89 -0.93 -30.99
C MET A 244 8.52 -0.06 -29.90
N CYS A 245 7.93 -0.04 -28.70
CA CYS A 245 8.79 -0.04 -27.51
C CYS A 245 9.48 -1.40 -27.48
N SER A 246 10.63 -1.49 -28.15
CA SER A 246 11.55 -2.64 -28.12
C SER A 246 12.09 -2.95 -26.73
N CYS A 247 11.81 -2.06 -25.78
CA CYS A 247 11.86 -2.30 -24.36
C CYS A 247 10.85 -3.40 -23.99
N PHE A 248 11.33 -4.65 -23.95
CA PHE A 248 10.73 -5.77 -23.24
C PHE A 248 10.41 -5.31 -21.80
N CYS A 249 9.22 -4.75 -21.58
CA CYS A 249 8.71 -4.28 -20.29
C CYS A 249 7.85 -5.43 -19.74
N PRO A 250 8.47 -6.41 -19.05
CA PRO A 250 7.81 -7.67 -18.77
C PRO A 250 6.97 -7.48 -17.51
N GLY A 251 5.67 -7.30 -17.69
CA GLY A 251 4.72 -7.33 -16.58
C GLY A 251 3.36 -6.80 -17.00
N ARG A 252 2.39 -7.71 -17.09
CA ARG A 252 0.96 -7.48 -17.38
C ARG A 252 0.22 -6.72 -16.27
N LEU A 253 0.71 -5.53 -15.94
CA LEU A 253 -0.07 -4.41 -15.46
C LEU A 253 0.53 -3.19 -16.16
N PRO A 254 -0.25 -2.20 -16.64
CA PRO A 254 0.24 -1.02 -17.34
C PRO A 254 1.06 -0.16 -16.36
N SER A 255 2.27 -0.64 -16.08
CA SER A 255 3.29 0.03 -15.32
C SER A 255 3.95 0.97 -16.30
N TRP A 256 3.30 2.13 -16.46
CA TRP A 256 3.87 3.30 -17.11
C TRP A 256 5.28 3.50 -16.60
N ARG A 257 6.29 3.07 -17.37
CA ARG A 257 7.65 3.52 -17.14
C ARG A 257 7.71 4.93 -17.68
N PHE A 258 7.42 5.88 -16.81
CA PHE A 258 7.57 7.29 -17.14
C PHE A 258 8.97 7.51 -17.70
N ALA A 259 9.05 8.08 -18.91
CA ALA A 259 10.29 8.66 -19.37
C ALA A 259 10.82 9.61 -18.28
N LYS A 260 12.13 9.88 -18.26
CA LYS A 260 12.71 10.93 -17.41
C LYS A 260 12.20 12.31 -17.88
N SER A 261 10.89 12.55 -17.77
CA SER A 261 10.30 13.85 -17.98
C SER A 261 10.57 14.67 -16.73
N THR A 262 11.41 15.68 -16.91
CA THR A 262 11.79 16.64 -15.86
C THR A 262 10.72 17.71 -15.65
N LEU A 263 9.71 17.77 -16.52
CA LEU A 263 8.65 18.78 -16.50
C LEU A 263 7.47 18.30 -15.67
N VAL A 264 7.71 18.24 -14.37
CA VAL A 264 6.65 18.10 -13.37
C VAL A 264 6.12 19.49 -13.10
N PRO A 265 4.81 19.78 -13.31
CA PRO A 265 4.26 21.10 -13.06
C PRO A 265 4.51 21.55 -11.61
N GLU A 266 4.79 22.84 -11.41
CA GLU A 266 5.10 23.39 -10.09
C GLU A 266 3.96 23.22 -9.08
N GLU A 267 2.71 23.22 -9.54
CA GLU A 267 1.56 22.88 -8.71
C GLU A 267 1.64 21.46 -8.13
N VAL A 268 2.07 20.48 -8.93
CA VAL A 268 2.23 19.10 -8.46
C VAL A 268 3.36 19.04 -7.42
N ARG A 269 4.46 19.76 -7.65
CA ARG A 269 5.58 19.86 -6.71
C ARG A 269 5.17 20.45 -5.36
N ARG A 270 4.35 21.50 -5.36
CA ARG A 270 3.81 22.10 -4.12
C ARG A 270 2.91 21.14 -3.34
N HIS A 271 2.20 20.25 -4.03
CA HIS A 271 1.28 19.29 -3.41
C HIS A 271 1.85 17.87 -3.27
N CYS A 272 3.13 17.68 -3.57
CA CYS A 272 3.85 16.41 -3.56
C CYS A 272 3.53 15.55 -2.31
N ARG A 273 3.71 16.11 -1.12
CA ARG A 273 3.46 15.34 0.12
C ARG A 273 2.01 14.89 0.26
N ALA A 274 1.05 15.73 -0.10
CA ALA A 274 -0.37 15.40 -0.04
C ALA A 274 -0.73 14.28 -1.03
N ILE A 275 -0.20 14.36 -2.26
CA ILE A 275 -0.37 13.32 -3.29
C ILE A 275 0.19 11.99 -2.80
N LEU A 276 1.40 11.96 -2.21
CA LEU A 276 1.98 10.72 -1.65
C LEU A 276 1.18 10.12 -0.50
N ARG A 277 0.40 10.92 0.24
CA ARG A 277 -0.47 10.37 1.29
C ARG A 277 -1.63 9.59 0.71
N VAL A 278 -2.17 10.06 -0.42
CA VAL A 278 -3.28 9.45 -1.15
C VAL A 278 -2.81 8.30 -2.05
N LEU A 279 -1.74 8.49 -2.83
CA LEU A 279 -1.19 7.49 -3.76
C LEU A 279 0.31 7.22 -3.56
N PRO A 280 0.69 6.47 -2.52
CA PRO A 280 2.08 6.09 -2.22
C PRO A 280 2.83 5.32 -3.31
N ASP A 281 2.10 4.61 -4.20
CA ASP A 281 2.72 3.89 -5.31
C ASP A 281 3.38 4.83 -6.33
N PHE A 282 3.06 6.13 -6.26
CA PHE A 282 3.72 7.15 -7.04
C PHE A 282 5.21 7.25 -6.72
N LYS A 283 5.73 6.68 -5.63
CA LYS A 283 7.17 6.77 -5.26
C LYS A 283 8.17 6.50 -6.41
N GLN A 284 7.80 5.70 -7.41
CA GLN A 284 8.66 5.40 -8.55
C GLN A 284 8.63 6.51 -9.63
N HIS A 285 7.59 7.33 -9.63
CA HIS A 285 7.30 8.38 -10.60
C HIS A 285 8.36 9.51 -10.59
N PRO A 286 8.69 10.12 -11.75
CA PRO A 286 9.68 11.20 -11.87
C PRO A 286 9.37 12.47 -11.06
N VAL A 287 8.09 12.66 -10.73
CA VAL A 287 7.60 13.73 -9.83
C VAL A 287 8.33 13.79 -8.48
N TRP A 288 8.95 12.69 -8.04
CA TRP A 288 9.71 12.64 -6.78
C TRP A 288 11.22 12.67 -6.97
N ALA A 289 11.73 13.00 -8.17
CA ALA A 289 13.16 12.96 -8.45
C ALA A 289 13.98 13.91 -7.55
N ASP A 290 13.38 15.02 -7.14
CA ASP A 290 13.92 15.98 -6.18
C ASP A 290 13.98 15.45 -4.74
N ILE A 291 13.11 14.50 -4.39
CA ILE A 291 13.09 13.85 -3.07
C ILE A 291 13.94 12.58 -3.05
N LYS A 292 14.38 12.03 -4.19
CA LYS A 292 15.19 10.81 -4.23
C LYS A 292 16.61 11.06 -3.68
N CYS A 293 17.14 10.08 -2.96
CA CYS A 293 18.53 10.14 -2.51
C CYS A 293 19.47 10.10 -3.73
N SER A 294 20.36 11.09 -3.85
CA SER A 294 21.32 11.17 -4.95
C SER A 294 22.38 10.06 -4.93
N GLN A 295 22.47 9.30 -3.84
CA GLN A 295 23.46 8.25 -3.62
C GLN A 295 22.84 6.84 -3.50
N SER A 296 21.54 6.68 -3.82
CA SER A 296 20.82 5.40 -3.74
C SER A 296 20.78 4.63 -5.05
#